data_AF-C4J6W6-F1
#
_entry.id   AF-C4J6W6-F1
#
_cell.length_a   1.000
_cell.length_b   1.000
_cell.length_c   1.000
_cell.angle_alpha   90.00
_cell.angle_beta   90.00
_cell.angle_gamma   90.00
#
_symmetry.space_group_name_H-M   'P 1'
#
loop_
_entity.id
_entity.type
_entity.pdbx_description
1 polymer ?
#
loop_
_entity_poly.entity_id
_entity_poly.type
_entity_poly.pdbx_seq_one_letter_code
_entity_poly.pdbx_strand_id
1 'polypeptide(L)'
;MKYIVLIDPGIAVNSSYGVYQRGMERDIFIKLDGQPYLAQVWPGPVYFPDFLNPNGVSWWIDEVRRFHDLVPVDGLWIDMNEASNFCTGKCTIPKTHQCPIPDTKTPWLCCLDCKNLTNTRWDEPPYKINASGQTARLGFNTIATSATHYNGILEYNAHSLYGFSQAIATHTALQGLQGKRPFILTRSTFVGSGAYAAHWTGDNKGTWENLRYSISTMLNFGIFGMPMVGSDICGFYPSPTEELCNRWIELGAFYPFSRDHANFASPRQELYVWDSVAKSARNALGMRYKLLPYLYTLNYQAHLTGAPVARPVFFSFPDFTPCYGLSTQFLLGPGVMVSPVLEQGATSVSAMFPPGTWYNLFDMSKVVVSRSGAPVKLDAPLNEINVHVYQNTILPMQRGGFVSKDARATPFTLVVAFPFGATQADAEGAVYVDDDERPEMVLAEGQASYVRFHASVRGKAVTVRSEVLMGSYSLHKGLVVEKLSVLGLEGTGKDLAIQVDGTDATAVATSSPYFAAGGNAKLQGEEGVEDSKNGVMVEIGGLALPLGKSFTMTWNMRIEA
;
A
#
# COMPACT_ATOMS: atom_id res chain seq x y z
N MET A 1 14.61 -10.61 5.07
CA MET A 1 14.49 -9.14 5.08
C MET A 1 14.97 -8.61 3.74
N LYS A 2 14.68 -7.35 3.43
CA LYS A 2 15.04 -6.68 2.18
C LYS A 2 15.70 -5.34 2.50
N TYR A 3 16.65 -4.91 1.67
CA TYR A 3 17.42 -3.68 1.88
C TYR A 3 17.17 -2.68 0.76
N ILE A 4 16.57 -1.54 1.12
CA ILE A 4 16.23 -0.44 0.21
C ILE A 4 17.03 0.78 0.62
N VAL A 5 17.61 1.49 -0.35
CA VAL A 5 18.40 2.71 -0.10
C VAL A 5 17.78 3.92 -0.77
N LEU A 6 17.89 5.07 -0.12
CA LEU A 6 17.56 6.37 -0.71
C LEU A 6 18.65 6.79 -1.69
N ILE A 7 18.25 7.35 -2.83
CA ILE A 7 19.13 8.01 -3.80
C ILE A 7 18.48 9.31 -4.28
N ASP A 8 19.24 10.41 -4.22
CA ASP A 8 18.85 11.69 -4.80
C ASP A 8 19.38 11.85 -6.22
N PRO A 9 18.70 12.63 -7.09
CA PRO A 9 19.17 12.88 -8.44
C PRO A 9 20.37 13.84 -8.51
N GLY A 10 20.58 14.71 -7.52
CA GLY A 10 21.63 15.72 -7.56
C GLY A 10 23.04 15.12 -7.42
N ILE A 11 23.86 15.23 -8.46
CA ILE A 11 25.24 14.70 -8.46
C ILE A 11 26.22 15.79 -8.03
N ALA A 12 26.91 15.54 -6.92
CA ALA A 12 27.88 16.47 -6.34
C ALA A 12 28.94 16.91 -7.36
N VAL A 13 29.13 18.23 -7.49
CA VAL A 13 30.17 18.82 -8.34
C VAL A 13 31.52 18.65 -7.66
N ASN A 14 32.17 17.52 -7.94
CA ASN A 14 33.46 17.19 -7.35
C ASN A 14 34.33 16.43 -8.36
N SER A 15 35.44 17.04 -8.77
CA SER A 15 36.37 16.47 -9.76
C SER A 15 37.03 15.16 -9.34
N SER A 16 37.02 14.78 -8.05
CA SER A 16 37.49 13.47 -7.58
C SER A 16 36.38 12.43 -7.44
N TYR A 17 35.11 12.80 -7.68
CA TYR A 17 33.98 11.89 -7.57
C TYR A 17 33.72 11.18 -8.89
N GLY A 18 33.94 9.86 -8.93
CA GLY A 18 33.86 9.08 -10.18
C GLY A 18 32.48 9.11 -10.86
N VAL A 19 31.39 9.20 -10.09
CA VAL A 19 30.02 9.32 -10.63
C VAL A 19 29.86 10.64 -11.40
N TYR A 20 30.39 11.73 -10.84
CA TYR A 20 30.42 13.05 -11.48
C TYR A 20 31.29 13.03 -12.75
N GLN A 21 32.51 12.49 -12.68
CA GLN A 21 33.40 12.40 -13.84
C GLN A 21 32.74 11.69 -15.02
N ARG A 22 32.15 10.50 -14.78
CA ARG A 22 31.46 9.72 -15.82
C ARG A 22 30.21 10.42 -16.37
N GLY A 23 29.53 11.22 -15.54
CA GLY A 23 28.41 12.05 -15.99
C GLY A 23 28.87 13.19 -16.91
N MET A 24 29.93 13.90 -16.54
CA MET A 24 30.53 14.96 -17.35
C MET A 24 31.05 14.43 -18.69
N GLU A 25 31.73 13.27 -18.69
CA GLU A 25 32.24 12.61 -19.90
C GLU A 25 31.15 12.28 -20.92
N ARG A 26 29.94 11.95 -20.45
CA ARG A 26 28.79 11.58 -21.30
C ARG A 26 27.84 12.75 -21.61
N ASP A 27 28.16 13.95 -21.14
CA ASP A 27 27.36 15.17 -21.32
C ASP A 27 25.88 15.00 -20.93
N ILE A 28 25.64 14.46 -19.73
CA ILE A 28 24.29 14.01 -19.30
C ILE A 28 23.51 15.04 -18.47
N PHE A 29 24.12 16.15 -18.08
CA PHE A 29 23.48 17.10 -17.16
C PHE A 29 22.57 18.10 -17.88
N ILE A 30 21.46 18.47 -17.24
CA ILE A 30 20.59 19.58 -17.67
C ILE A 30 21.41 20.88 -17.75
N LYS A 31 21.14 21.72 -18.76
CA LYS A 31 21.96 22.91 -19.05
C LYS A 31 21.18 24.21 -18.95
N LEU A 32 21.87 25.29 -18.59
CA LEU A 32 21.43 26.68 -18.74
C LEU A 32 22.53 27.44 -19.47
N ASP A 33 22.18 28.19 -20.53
CA ASP A 33 23.15 28.88 -21.39
C ASP A 33 24.27 27.96 -21.94
N GLY A 34 23.94 26.69 -22.21
CA GLY A 34 24.88 25.69 -22.74
C GLY A 34 25.85 25.09 -21.71
N GLN A 35 25.75 25.47 -20.43
CA GLN A 35 26.56 24.92 -19.33
C GLN A 35 25.70 24.10 -18.37
N PRO A 36 26.23 23.05 -17.70
CA PRO A 36 25.49 22.31 -16.68
C PRO A 36 24.87 23.24 -15.63
N TYR A 37 23.57 23.07 -15.36
CA TYR A 37 22.83 23.91 -14.44
C TYR A 37 23.26 23.63 -12.99
N LEU A 38 23.92 24.60 -12.37
CA LEU A 38 24.37 24.51 -10.99
C LEU A 38 23.22 24.71 -10.01
N ALA A 39 23.01 23.71 -9.16
CA ALA A 39 22.00 23.69 -8.10
C ALA A 39 22.65 23.35 -6.75
N GLN A 40 21.83 23.32 -5.68
CA GLN A 40 22.25 22.81 -4.38
C GLN A 40 21.24 21.81 -3.83
N VAL A 41 21.74 20.69 -3.32
CA VAL A 41 20.99 19.71 -2.52
C VAL A 41 21.88 19.27 -1.33
N TRP A 42 21.62 18.14 -0.69
CA TRP A 42 22.33 17.63 0.49
C TRP A 42 23.87 17.62 0.40
N PRO A 43 24.52 17.18 -0.71
CA PRO A 43 25.98 17.18 -0.79
C PRO A 43 26.56 18.57 -1.13
N GLY A 44 25.76 19.64 -1.13
CA GLY A 44 26.15 20.98 -1.56
C GLY A 44 25.91 21.20 -3.05
N PRO A 45 26.88 21.79 -3.80
CA PRO A 45 26.72 22.06 -5.22
C PRO A 45 26.51 20.78 -6.04
N VAL A 46 25.47 20.73 -6.87
CA VAL A 46 25.13 19.57 -7.70
C VAL A 46 24.80 19.96 -9.14
N TYR A 47 24.90 18.99 -10.04
CA TYR A 47 24.24 18.99 -11.35
C TYR A 47 23.15 17.91 -11.41
N PHE A 48 22.07 18.17 -12.15
CA PHE A 48 20.97 17.23 -12.34
C PHE A 48 21.14 16.43 -13.64
N PRO A 49 21.18 15.09 -13.56
CA PRO A 49 21.10 14.21 -14.72
C PRO A 49 19.82 14.46 -15.52
N ASP A 50 19.94 14.50 -16.83
CA ASP A 50 18.80 14.59 -17.72
C ASP A 50 18.32 13.19 -18.10
N PHE A 51 17.21 12.76 -17.50
CA PHE A 51 16.60 11.46 -17.79
C PHE A 51 15.81 11.44 -19.12
N LEU A 52 15.68 12.58 -19.81
CA LEU A 52 15.23 12.62 -21.22
C LEU A 52 16.37 12.38 -22.21
N ASN A 53 17.61 12.44 -21.75
CA ASN A 53 18.80 12.13 -22.55
C ASN A 53 19.06 10.61 -22.51
N PRO A 54 19.11 9.89 -23.65
CA PRO A 54 19.47 8.47 -23.68
C PRO A 54 20.86 8.17 -23.05
N ASN A 55 21.80 9.12 -23.15
CA ASN A 55 23.10 9.01 -22.48
C ASN A 55 22.95 9.12 -20.95
N GLY A 56 22.02 9.95 -20.47
CA GLY A 56 21.68 10.06 -19.04
C GLY A 56 21.05 8.78 -18.50
N VAL A 57 20.12 8.18 -19.24
CA VAL A 57 19.50 6.89 -18.89
C VAL A 57 20.54 5.76 -18.83
N SER A 58 21.36 5.63 -19.87
CA SER A 58 22.40 4.58 -19.90
C SER A 58 23.46 4.78 -18.82
N TRP A 59 23.85 6.02 -18.54
CA TRP A 59 24.72 6.36 -17.41
C TRP A 59 24.08 5.94 -16.08
N TRP A 60 22.81 6.26 -15.85
CA TRP A 60 22.11 5.91 -14.60
C TRP A 60 22.06 4.39 -14.38
N ILE A 61 21.77 3.63 -15.43
CA ILE A 61 21.78 2.16 -15.39
C ILE A 61 23.16 1.63 -14.98
N ASP A 62 24.24 2.20 -15.53
CA ASP A 62 25.60 1.81 -15.19
C ASP A 62 25.96 2.18 -13.74
N GLU A 63 25.55 3.34 -13.24
CA GLU A 63 25.79 3.76 -11.85
C GLU A 63 25.04 2.88 -10.85
N VAL A 64 23.77 2.57 -11.12
CA VAL A 64 22.97 1.64 -10.29
C VAL A 64 23.63 0.26 -10.25
N ARG A 65 24.15 -0.24 -11.38
CA ARG A 65 24.90 -1.51 -11.44
C ARG A 65 26.18 -1.44 -10.61
N ARG A 66 27.01 -0.42 -10.81
CA ARG A 66 28.25 -0.23 -10.05
C ARG A 66 28.00 -0.16 -8.55
N PHE A 67 26.93 0.53 -8.13
CA PHE A 67 26.56 0.61 -6.72
C PHE A 67 26.09 -0.74 -6.18
N HIS A 68 25.25 -1.47 -6.92
CA HIS A 68 24.77 -2.79 -6.53
C HIS A 68 25.91 -3.82 -6.39
N ASP A 69 26.92 -3.76 -7.27
CA ASP A 69 28.10 -4.64 -7.21
C ASP A 69 28.91 -4.42 -5.93
N LEU A 70 28.86 -3.21 -5.35
CA LEU A 70 29.51 -2.88 -4.07
C LEU A 70 28.60 -3.18 -2.87
N VAL A 71 27.32 -2.84 -2.97
CA VAL A 71 26.32 -3.00 -1.91
C VAL A 71 25.04 -3.55 -2.52
N PRO A 72 24.79 -4.87 -2.39
CA PRO A 72 23.57 -5.48 -2.92
C PRO A 72 22.32 -4.86 -2.31
N VAL A 73 21.47 -4.30 -3.16
CA VAL A 73 20.18 -3.68 -2.80
C VAL A 73 19.01 -4.44 -3.42
N ASP A 74 17.88 -4.49 -2.72
CA ASP A 74 16.63 -5.12 -3.18
C ASP A 74 15.68 -4.13 -3.88
N GLY A 75 16.01 -2.85 -3.88
CA GLY A 75 15.24 -1.78 -4.51
C GLY A 75 15.75 -0.40 -4.12
N LEU A 76 15.16 0.63 -4.69
CA LEU A 76 15.61 2.02 -4.54
C LEU A 76 14.48 2.96 -4.13
N TRP A 77 14.78 3.90 -3.26
CA TRP A 77 13.92 5.03 -2.94
C TRP A 77 14.52 6.26 -3.63
N ILE A 78 13.88 6.74 -4.69
CA ILE A 78 14.30 7.95 -5.40
C ILE A 78 13.59 9.17 -4.81
N ASP A 79 14.37 10.07 -4.21
CA ASP A 79 13.88 11.25 -3.49
C ASP A 79 14.39 12.54 -4.13
N MET A 80 13.87 13.70 -3.70
CA MET A 80 14.31 15.02 -4.16
C MET A 80 14.15 15.25 -5.67
N ASN A 81 13.22 14.53 -6.29
CA ASN A 81 13.11 14.40 -7.75
C ASN A 81 11.95 15.16 -8.39
N GLU A 82 11.55 16.29 -7.79
CA GLU A 82 10.68 17.26 -8.44
C GLU A 82 11.28 17.86 -9.74
N ALA A 83 12.56 18.23 -9.89
CA ALA A 83 13.72 18.15 -8.99
C ALA A 83 13.77 19.27 -7.93
N SER A 84 14.03 18.90 -6.68
CA SER A 84 14.17 19.86 -5.59
C SER A 84 15.52 20.56 -5.63
N ASN A 85 15.54 21.87 -5.42
CA ASN A 85 16.75 22.68 -5.38
C ASN A 85 16.69 23.64 -4.20
N PHE A 86 17.72 23.67 -3.35
CA PHE A 86 17.81 24.66 -2.27
C PHE A 86 18.15 26.06 -2.83
N CYS A 87 18.67 26.12 -4.05
CA CYS A 87 18.91 27.36 -4.78
C CYS A 87 17.71 27.75 -5.68
N THR A 88 17.60 29.04 -6.03
CA THR A 88 16.62 29.55 -7.01
C THR A 88 17.33 30.46 -8.00
N GLY A 89 17.07 30.27 -9.30
CA GLY A 89 17.67 31.08 -10.37
C GLY A 89 19.04 30.56 -10.83
N LYS A 90 19.95 31.48 -11.17
CA LYS A 90 21.31 31.17 -11.63
C LYS A 90 22.30 31.32 -10.49
N CYS A 91 22.83 30.19 -10.04
CA CYS A 91 23.66 30.08 -8.85
C CYS A 91 25.14 29.93 -9.23
N THR A 92 26.04 30.38 -8.35
CA THR A 92 27.49 30.14 -8.49
C THR A 92 28.10 29.66 -7.18
N ILE A 93 29.20 28.90 -7.25
CA ILE A 93 29.92 28.44 -6.06
C ILE A 93 30.58 29.65 -5.39
N PRO A 94 30.31 29.91 -4.10
CA PRO A 94 30.87 31.05 -3.40
C PRO A 94 32.40 30.90 -3.26
N LYS A 95 33.12 32.02 -3.37
CA LYS A 95 34.57 32.07 -3.09
C LYS A 95 34.89 32.34 -1.62
N THR A 96 33.89 32.74 -0.84
CA THR A 96 34.07 33.25 0.53
C THR A 96 33.89 32.20 1.61
N HIS A 97 33.26 31.07 1.29
CA HIS A 97 32.97 29.99 2.23
C HIS A 97 32.79 28.66 1.50
N GLN A 98 32.79 27.56 2.27
CA GLN A 98 32.51 26.23 1.75
C GLN A 98 31.00 25.99 1.64
N CYS A 99 30.60 25.20 0.65
CA CYS A 99 29.23 24.77 0.44
C CYS A 99 29.26 23.25 0.18
N PRO A 100 28.57 22.40 0.98
CA PRO A 100 27.66 22.75 2.06
C PRO A 100 28.38 23.37 3.27
N ILE A 101 27.66 24.14 4.09
CA ILE A 101 28.21 24.72 5.34
C ILE A 101 28.42 23.56 6.33
N PRO A 102 29.65 23.32 6.82
CA PRO A 102 29.90 22.26 7.81
C PRO A 102 29.09 22.46 9.10
N ASP A 103 28.61 21.37 9.69
CA ASP A 103 27.91 21.33 10.99
C ASP A 103 26.67 22.26 11.12
N THR A 104 26.08 22.67 10.00
CA THR A 104 24.87 23.50 10.02
C THR A 104 23.65 22.71 10.52
N LYS A 105 22.82 23.36 11.34
CA LYS A 105 21.51 22.83 11.75
C LYS A 105 20.42 22.99 10.68
N THR A 106 20.73 23.74 9.62
CA THR A 106 19.80 24.03 8.53
C THR A 106 20.47 23.70 7.18
N PRO A 107 20.77 22.42 6.91
CA PRO A 107 21.47 21.99 5.69
C PRO A 107 20.68 22.28 4.39
N TRP A 108 19.38 22.54 4.51
CA TRP A 108 18.50 22.93 3.40
C TRP A 108 18.57 24.43 3.04
N LEU A 109 19.29 25.26 3.80
CA LEU A 109 19.51 26.66 3.39
C LEU A 109 20.60 26.73 2.32
N CYS A 110 20.31 27.47 1.25
CA CYS A 110 21.26 27.68 0.17
C CYS A 110 22.53 28.40 0.66
N CYS A 111 23.70 27.84 0.36
CA CYS A 111 25.02 28.47 0.50
C CYS A 111 25.62 28.90 -0.84
N LEU A 112 24.92 28.73 -1.96
CA LEU A 112 25.39 29.27 -3.24
C LEU A 112 25.18 30.79 -3.36
N ASP A 113 25.94 31.43 -4.24
CA ASP A 113 25.72 32.83 -4.61
C ASP A 113 24.56 32.91 -5.63
N CYS A 114 23.34 33.22 -5.14
CA CYS A 114 22.07 33.22 -5.90
C CYS A 114 21.68 34.59 -6.49
N LYS A 115 22.62 35.53 -6.62
CA LYS A 115 22.31 36.94 -6.93
C LYS A 115 21.75 37.17 -8.34
N ASN A 116 21.91 36.20 -9.24
CA ASN A 116 21.52 36.33 -10.63
C ASN A 116 20.24 35.54 -10.90
N LEU A 117 19.13 36.24 -11.05
CA LEU A 117 17.86 35.62 -11.41
C LEU A 117 17.71 35.60 -12.93
N THR A 118 17.28 34.47 -13.48
CA THR A 118 16.85 34.40 -14.88
C THR A 118 15.51 35.15 -15.02
N ASN A 119 15.38 35.94 -16.08
CA ASN A 119 14.18 36.76 -16.35
C ASN A 119 13.68 36.54 -17.78
N THR A 120 13.82 35.32 -18.31
CA THR A 120 13.25 35.02 -19.62
C THR A 120 11.72 34.94 -19.51
N ARG A 121 11.03 34.94 -20.65
CA ARG A 121 9.57 34.71 -20.69
C ARG A 121 9.13 33.36 -20.09
N TRP A 122 10.06 32.42 -19.92
CA TRP A 122 9.81 31.12 -19.32
C TRP A 122 9.94 31.16 -17.79
N ASP A 123 10.86 31.97 -17.27
CA ASP A 123 11.05 32.13 -15.81
C ASP A 123 9.95 33.03 -15.21
N GLU A 124 9.45 33.99 -16.00
CA GLU A 124 8.37 34.92 -15.65
C GLU A 124 7.26 34.86 -16.72
N PRO A 125 6.43 33.80 -16.72
CA PRO A 125 5.33 33.68 -17.67
C PRO A 125 4.29 34.79 -17.45
N PRO A 126 3.54 35.17 -18.51
CA PRO A 126 2.50 36.21 -18.39
C PRO A 126 1.37 35.81 -17.44
N TYR A 127 1.10 34.51 -17.31
CA TYR A 127 0.16 33.97 -16.33
C TYR A 127 0.93 33.24 -15.23
N LYS A 128 0.76 33.70 -13.99
CA LYS A 128 1.41 33.13 -12.81
C LYS A 128 0.44 32.16 -12.12
N ILE A 129 0.74 30.86 -12.18
CA ILE A 129 0.00 29.85 -11.44
C ILE A 129 0.21 30.05 -9.93
N ASN A 130 -0.72 29.57 -9.11
CA ASN A 130 -0.57 29.55 -7.65
C ASN A 130 0.26 28.33 -7.18
N ALA A 131 1.52 28.24 -7.59
CA ALA A 131 2.36 27.04 -7.42
C ALA A 131 2.58 26.62 -5.96
N SER A 132 2.80 27.58 -5.06
CA SER A 132 3.18 27.32 -3.66
C SER A 132 2.19 27.85 -2.63
N GLY A 133 1.01 28.31 -3.07
CA GLY A 133 0.13 29.13 -2.23
C GLY A 133 0.71 30.51 -1.89
N GLN A 134 1.88 30.85 -2.45
CA GLN A 134 2.58 32.12 -2.31
C GLN A 134 2.91 32.67 -3.70
N THR A 135 3.08 33.98 -3.82
CA THR A 135 3.51 34.64 -5.06
C THR A 135 5.01 34.38 -5.30
N ALA A 136 5.36 33.15 -5.71
CA ALA A 136 6.71 32.74 -6.06
C ALA A 136 6.91 32.64 -7.58
N ARG A 137 8.17 32.66 -8.03
CA ARG A 137 8.53 32.38 -9.43
C ARG A 137 8.34 30.89 -9.73
N LEU A 138 8.15 30.52 -11.00
CA LEU A 138 8.01 29.10 -11.37
C LEU A 138 9.24 28.27 -10.98
N GLY A 139 10.45 28.79 -11.21
CA GLY A 139 11.70 28.12 -10.84
C GLY A 139 12.08 28.22 -9.36
N PHE A 140 11.14 28.59 -8.48
CA PHE A 140 11.41 28.67 -7.04
C PHE A 140 11.64 27.28 -6.45
N ASN A 141 12.77 27.10 -5.77
CA ASN A 141 13.23 25.82 -5.21
C ASN A 141 13.30 24.66 -6.21
N THR A 142 13.51 24.95 -7.49
CA THR A 142 13.72 23.95 -8.54
C THR A 142 14.69 24.47 -9.62
N ILE A 143 14.77 23.79 -10.76
CA ILE A 143 15.58 24.18 -11.90
C ILE A 143 14.97 25.43 -12.55
N ALA A 144 15.81 26.36 -13.03
CA ALA A 144 15.33 27.50 -13.79
C ALA A 144 14.55 27.01 -15.03
N THR A 145 13.32 27.49 -15.24
CA THR A 145 12.45 26.99 -16.32
C THR A 145 12.97 27.30 -17.73
N SER A 146 13.92 28.23 -17.84
CA SER A 146 14.69 28.52 -19.06
C SER A 146 15.83 27.53 -19.34
N ALA A 147 16.14 26.62 -18.41
CA ALA A 147 17.09 25.53 -18.64
C ALA A 147 16.57 24.59 -19.73
N THR A 148 17.50 23.84 -20.32
CA THR A 148 17.24 22.93 -21.42
C THR A 148 17.73 21.52 -21.10
N HIS A 149 16.86 20.56 -21.37
CA HIS A 149 17.15 19.15 -21.51
C HIS A 149 17.69 18.85 -22.92
N TYR A 150 17.94 17.57 -23.16
CA TYR A 150 18.30 16.96 -24.43
C TYR A 150 17.45 17.49 -25.58
N ASN A 151 18.10 17.72 -26.72
CA ASN A 151 17.49 18.32 -27.92
C ASN A 151 16.84 19.71 -27.71
N GLY A 152 17.23 20.44 -26.67
CA GLY A 152 16.74 21.80 -26.42
C GLY A 152 15.33 21.86 -25.85
N ILE A 153 14.79 20.75 -25.33
CA ILE A 153 13.52 20.74 -24.62
C ILE A 153 13.64 21.62 -23.38
N LEU A 154 12.74 22.58 -23.21
CA LEU A 154 12.77 23.49 -22.07
C LEU A 154 12.29 22.79 -20.78
N GLU A 155 12.95 23.07 -19.67
CA GLU A 155 12.48 22.71 -18.32
C GLU A 155 11.05 23.22 -18.09
N TYR A 156 10.70 24.40 -18.61
CA TYR A 156 9.32 24.92 -18.62
C TYR A 156 8.27 23.90 -19.07
N ASN A 157 8.61 23.04 -20.04
CA ASN A 157 7.72 22.00 -20.56
C ASN A 157 7.93 20.64 -19.87
N ALA A 158 9.15 20.34 -19.44
CA ALA A 158 9.56 19.02 -18.96
C ALA A 158 9.57 18.87 -17.44
N HIS A 159 9.48 19.96 -16.67
CA HIS A 159 9.63 20.01 -15.21
C HIS A 159 8.88 18.88 -14.50
N SER A 160 7.57 18.79 -14.70
CA SER A 160 6.72 17.78 -14.04
C SER A 160 6.93 16.34 -14.55
N LEU A 161 7.84 16.11 -15.49
CA LEU A 161 8.23 14.78 -15.97
C LEU A 161 9.55 14.29 -15.36
N TYR A 162 10.26 15.10 -14.56
CA TYR A 162 11.58 14.73 -14.05
C TYR A 162 11.54 13.46 -13.18
N GLY A 163 10.69 13.44 -12.14
CA GLY A 163 10.52 12.26 -11.29
C GLY A 163 9.99 11.04 -12.04
N PHE A 164 9.08 11.27 -13.01
CA PHE A 164 8.54 10.19 -13.85
C PHE A 164 9.62 9.56 -14.74
N SER A 165 10.43 10.37 -15.43
CA SER A 165 11.52 9.88 -16.29
C SER A 165 12.63 9.20 -15.47
N GLN A 166 12.95 9.71 -14.27
CA GLN A 166 13.86 9.02 -13.35
C GLN A 166 13.30 7.66 -12.90
N ALA A 167 12.00 7.56 -12.60
CA ALA A 167 11.37 6.29 -12.22
C ALA A 167 11.48 5.25 -13.34
N ILE A 168 11.26 5.64 -14.60
CA ILE A 168 11.42 4.77 -15.78
C ILE A 168 12.89 4.29 -15.91
N ALA A 169 13.85 5.21 -15.79
CA ALA A 169 15.27 4.87 -15.87
C ALA A 169 15.68 3.91 -14.75
N THR A 170 15.20 4.16 -13.53
CA THR A 170 15.48 3.33 -12.34
C THR A 170 14.84 1.95 -12.44
N HIS A 171 13.63 1.87 -12.99
CA HIS A 171 12.94 0.60 -13.27
C HIS A 171 13.73 -0.25 -14.25
N THR A 172 14.16 0.34 -15.35
CA THR A 172 15.02 -0.32 -16.35
C THR A 172 16.33 -0.80 -15.72
N ALA A 173 16.96 0.03 -14.88
CA ALA A 173 18.21 -0.31 -14.21
C ALA A 173 18.05 -1.53 -13.29
N LEU A 174 17.09 -1.49 -12.36
CA LEU A 174 16.87 -2.55 -11.38
C LEU A 174 16.43 -3.87 -12.02
N GLN A 175 15.51 -3.82 -12.99
CA GLN A 175 15.10 -5.00 -13.73
C GLN A 175 16.28 -5.62 -14.48
N GLY A 176 17.19 -4.79 -15.03
CA GLY A 176 18.41 -5.23 -15.69
C GLY A 176 19.47 -5.86 -14.79
N LEU A 177 19.40 -5.68 -13.46
CA LEU A 177 20.35 -6.29 -12.52
C LEU A 177 20.07 -7.77 -12.27
N GLN A 178 18.80 -8.10 -12.00
CA GLN A 178 18.42 -9.42 -11.50
C GLN A 178 17.34 -10.11 -12.35
N GLY A 179 16.75 -9.42 -13.33
CA GLY A 179 15.61 -9.95 -14.08
C GLY A 179 14.35 -10.16 -13.22
N LYS A 180 14.27 -9.47 -12.08
CA LYS A 180 13.18 -9.56 -11.10
C LYS A 180 12.34 -8.29 -11.07
N ARG A 181 11.16 -8.38 -10.47
CA ARG A 181 10.28 -7.25 -10.18
C ARG A 181 11.01 -6.23 -9.30
N PRO A 182 11.22 -5.00 -9.78
CA PRO A 182 11.91 -3.99 -8.98
C PRO A 182 10.97 -3.43 -7.91
N PHE A 183 11.54 -3.03 -6.78
CA PHE A 183 10.87 -2.12 -5.85
C PHE A 183 11.46 -0.72 -6.00
N ILE A 184 10.60 0.24 -6.32
CA ILE A 184 10.96 1.66 -6.43
C ILE A 184 9.96 2.46 -5.62
N LEU A 185 10.44 3.35 -4.76
CA LEU A 185 9.63 4.36 -4.10
C LEU A 185 10.01 5.73 -4.66
N THR A 186 9.07 6.48 -5.24
CA THR A 186 9.34 7.82 -5.82
C THR A 186 8.53 8.91 -5.15
N ARG A 187 9.14 10.10 -4.97
CA ARG A 187 8.43 11.27 -4.42
C ARG A 187 7.61 11.95 -5.49
N SER A 188 8.29 12.53 -6.47
CA SER A 188 7.64 13.22 -7.59
C SER A 188 7.05 12.19 -8.56
N THR A 189 5.85 12.52 -9.06
CA THR A 189 5.07 11.64 -9.94
C THR A 189 4.35 12.45 -11.00
N PHE A 190 4.10 11.80 -12.14
CA PHE A 190 3.21 12.26 -13.22
C PHE A 190 2.24 11.13 -13.63
N VAL A 191 1.27 11.43 -14.49
CA VAL A 191 0.32 10.44 -15.02
C VAL A 191 1.08 9.26 -15.65
N GLY A 192 0.84 8.05 -15.14
CA GLY A 192 1.52 6.82 -15.58
C GLY A 192 2.67 6.35 -14.68
N SER A 193 3.05 7.11 -13.64
CA SER A 193 4.15 6.73 -12.74
C SER A 193 3.92 5.41 -12.00
N GLY A 194 2.65 5.04 -11.75
CA GLY A 194 2.27 3.79 -11.09
C GLY A 194 2.64 2.52 -11.85
N ALA A 195 2.96 2.63 -13.15
CA ALA A 195 3.50 1.52 -13.93
C ALA A 195 4.95 1.18 -13.56
N TYR A 196 5.66 2.08 -12.87
CA TYR A 196 7.11 1.94 -12.62
C TYR A 196 7.48 1.99 -11.14
N ALA A 197 6.70 2.69 -10.30
CA ALA A 197 7.08 2.93 -8.91
C ALA A 197 5.88 3.01 -7.96
N ALA A 198 6.14 2.69 -6.69
CA ALA A 198 5.32 3.04 -5.55
C ALA A 198 5.52 4.52 -5.17
N HIS A 199 4.60 5.04 -4.35
CA HIS A 199 4.65 6.43 -3.85
C HIS A 199 4.42 6.47 -2.33
N TRP A 200 4.83 7.55 -1.68
CA TRP A 200 4.41 7.87 -0.31
C TRP A 200 4.04 9.34 -0.23
N THR A 201 3.18 9.71 0.73
CA THR A 201 2.60 11.06 0.83
C THR A 201 3.59 12.22 1.06
N GLY A 202 4.90 11.97 1.04
CA GLY A 202 5.94 12.94 1.35
C GLY A 202 6.06 13.23 2.84
N ASP A 203 6.70 14.36 3.13
CA ASP A 203 7.06 14.85 4.46
C ASP A 203 5.80 15.30 5.24
N ASN A 204 5.06 14.31 5.76
CA ASN A 204 3.86 14.54 6.56
C ASN A 204 4.21 14.95 8.01
N LYS A 205 3.19 15.38 8.75
CA LYS A 205 3.37 15.76 10.16
C LYS A 205 2.94 14.73 11.19
N GLY A 206 3.65 14.68 12.32
CA GLY A 206 3.25 13.95 13.53
C GLY A 206 2.03 14.57 14.22
N THR A 207 0.91 14.73 13.52
CA THR A 207 -0.35 15.30 14.03
C THR A 207 -1.57 14.47 13.65
N TRP A 208 -2.63 14.52 14.46
CA TRP A 208 -3.91 13.85 14.18
C TRP A 208 -4.57 14.30 12.87
N GLU A 209 -4.31 15.53 12.45
CA GLU A 209 -4.75 16.05 11.17
C GLU A 209 -4.07 15.33 10.00
N ASN A 210 -2.75 15.11 10.07
CA ASN A 210 -2.02 14.39 9.03
C ASN A 210 -2.33 12.89 9.03
N LEU A 211 -2.64 12.30 10.21
CA LEU A 211 -3.23 10.97 10.29
C LEU A 211 -4.53 10.90 9.47
N ARG A 212 -5.43 11.89 9.55
CA ARG A 212 -6.65 11.96 8.72
C ARG A 212 -6.35 12.17 7.24
N TYR A 213 -5.47 13.11 6.91
CA TYR A 213 -5.12 13.43 5.52
C TYR A 213 -4.46 12.28 4.78
N SER A 214 -3.80 11.36 5.50
CA SER A 214 -3.25 10.13 4.92
C SER A 214 -4.30 9.29 4.18
N ILE A 215 -5.55 9.24 4.66
CA ILE A 215 -6.63 8.44 4.08
C ILE A 215 -7.00 9.02 2.72
N SER A 216 -7.39 10.29 2.67
CA SER A 216 -7.76 10.96 1.43
C SER A 216 -6.63 10.94 0.39
N THR A 217 -5.39 11.11 0.82
CA THR A 217 -4.23 11.09 -0.08
C THR A 217 -4.00 9.69 -0.65
N MET A 218 -4.06 8.65 0.18
CA MET A 218 -3.98 7.25 -0.27
C MET A 218 -5.08 6.93 -1.30
N LEU A 219 -6.31 7.37 -1.05
CA LEU A 219 -7.43 7.15 -1.97
C LEU A 219 -7.25 7.87 -3.32
N ASN A 220 -6.75 9.10 -3.29
CA ASN A 220 -6.44 9.86 -4.51
C ASN A 220 -5.38 9.14 -5.36
N PHE A 221 -4.28 8.68 -4.77
CA PHE A 221 -3.25 7.93 -5.50
C PHE A 221 -3.75 6.59 -6.04
N GLY A 222 -4.68 5.94 -5.35
CA GLY A 222 -5.45 4.83 -5.90
C GLY A 222 -6.12 5.21 -7.24
N ILE A 223 -6.87 6.31 -7.26
CA ILE A 223 -7.56 6.83 -8.47
C ILE A 223 -6.55 7.27 -9.55
N PHE A 224 -5.37 7.76 -9.16
CA PHE A 224 -4.30 8.14 -10.09
C PHE A 224 -3.58 6.95 -10.73
N GLY A 225 -3.99 5.71 -10.42
CA GLY A 225 -3.36 4.50 -10.94
C GLY A 225 -2.03 4.17 -10.25
N MET A 226 -1.83 4.63 -9.01
CA MET A 226 -0.66 4.34 -8.18
C MET A 226 -1.10 3.61 -6.89
N PRO A 227 -1.47 2.32 -6.99
CA PRO A 227 -2.13 1.61 -5.89
C PRO A 227 -1.19 1.29 -4.72
N MET A 228 0.13 1.27 -4.94
CA MET A 228 1.13 1.01 -3.90
C MET A 228 1.56 2.33 -3.24
N VAL A 229 0.70 2.84 -2.35
CA VAL A 229 0.86 4.13 -1.68
C VAL A 229 0.62 4.03 -0.18
N GLY A 230 1.25 4.93 0.59
CA GLY A 230 1.03 5.07 2.03
C GLY A 230 1.66 6.35 2.58
N SER A 231 1.50 6.58 3.88
CA SER A 231 2.04 7.75 4.58
C SER A 231 3.10 7.30 5.59
N ASP A 232 4.03 8.18 5.94
CA ASP A 232 5.03 7.90 6.97
C ASP A 232 4.33 7.75 8.32
N ILE A 233 4.30 6.51 8.81
CA ILE A 233 3.58 6.13 10.03
C ILE A 233 4.17 6.87 11.23
N CYS A 234 3.29 7.32 12.13
CA CYS A 234 3.58 8.23 13.24
C CYS A 234 3.94 9.67 12.83
N GLY A 235 4.27 9.91 11.55
CA GLY A 235 4.56 11.21 10.99
C GLY A 235 6.07 11.49 10.92
N PHE A 236 6.50 12.15 9.85
CA PHE A 236 7.91 12.44 9.58
C PHE A 236 8.48 13.51 10.54
N TYR A 237 7.72 14.57 10.81
CA TYR A 237 8.08 15.66 11.74
C TYR A 237 6.87 16.52 12.16
N PRO A 238 6.83 17.18 13.33
CA PRO A 238 7.69 16.95 14.48
C PRO A 238 7.39 15.57 15.09
N SER A 239 8.09 15.25 16.19
CA SER A 239 7.90 14.01 16.95
C SER A 239 6.42 13.74 17.26
N PRO A 240 5.92 12.51 17.07
CA PRO A 240 4.59 12.12 17.52
C PRO A 240 4.50 12.01 19.05
N THR A 241 3.27 11.97 19.56
CA THR A 241 2.98 11.43 20.89
C THR A 241 2.85 9.90 20.82
N GLU A 242 3.03 9.22 21.96
CA GLU A 242 2.83 7.76 22.05
C GLU A 242 1.43 7.35 21.57
N GLU A 243 0.39 8.07 21.99
CA GLU A 243 -1.00 7.81 21.59
C GLU A 243 -1.18 7.97 20.07
N LEU A 244 -0.65 9.05 19.48
CA LEU A 244 -0.74 9.27 18.05
C LEU A 244 -0.02 8.16 17.30
N CYS A 245 1.19 7.79 17.70
CA CYS A 245 1.93 6.71 17.04
C CYS A 245 1.22 5.36 17.17
N ASN A 246 0.57 5.11 18.32
CA ASN A 246 -0.27 3.93 18.55
C ASN A 246 -1.46 3.88 17.56
N ARG A 247 -2.23 4.96 17.44
CA ARG A 247 -3.34 5.04 16.45
C ARG A 247 -2.85 5.06 15.00
N TRP A 248 -1.66 5.58 14.74
CA TRP A 248 -1.11 5.59 13.40
C TRP A 248 -0.66 4.22 12.97
N ILE A 249 -0.03 3.40 13.83
CA ILE A 249 0.31 2.02 13.43
C ILE A 249 -0.93 1.14 13.25
N GLU A 250 -2.00 1.38 14.04
CA GLU A 250 -3.31 0.76 13.83
C GLU A 250 -3.81 0.98 12.40
N LEU A 251 -3.84 2.23 11.94
CA LEU A 251 -4.25 2.60 10.58
C LEU A 251 -3.22 2.15 9.53
N GLY A 252 -1.95 2.47 9.75
CA GLY A 252 -0.86 2.35 8.79
C GLY A 252 -0.50 0.92 8.45
N ALA A 253 -0.85 -0.05 9.30
CA ALA A 253 -0.80 -1.47 8.97
C ALA A 253 -1.72 -1.84 7.80
N PHE A 254 -2.71 -1.03 7.46
CA PHE A 254 -3.66 -1.26 6.37
C PHE A 254 -3.41 -0.36 5.15
N TYR A 255 -2.37 0.46 5.12
CA TYR A 255 -1.93 1.12 3.88
C TYR A 255 -1.38 0.08 2.88
N PRO A 256 -1.59 0.23 1.56
CA PRO A 256 -0.92 -0.60 0.56
C PRO A 256 0.60 -0.63 0.76
N PHE A 257 1.23 0.54 0.88
CA PHE A 257 2.63 0.69 1.31
C PHE A 257 2.69 1.12 2.80
N SER A 258 3.34 0.33 3.65
CA SER A 258 3.34 0.53 5.10
C SER A 258 4.78 0.70 5.60
N ARG A 259 5.14 1.92 6.01
CA ARG A 259 6.49 2.30 6.46
C ARG A 259 6.41 3.27 7.64
N ASP A 260 7.16 2.99 8.70
CA ASP A 260 7.51 3.96 9.75
C ASP A 260 8.79 4.69 9.32
N HIS A 261 8.74 6.02 9.28
CA HIS A 261 9.87 6.85 8.87
C HIS A 261 9.82 8.22 9.58
N ALA A 262 11.00 8.72 9.94
CA ALA A 262 11.16 9.96 10.69
C ALA A 262 12.28 10.81 10.12
N ASN A 263 12.16 12.12 10.29
CA ASN A 263 13.23 13.07 10.00
C ASN A 263 14.45 12.81 10.89
N PHE A 264 15.66 13.04 10.38
CA PHE A 264 16.92 12.87 11.12
C PHE A 264 16.99 13.68 12.43
N ALA A 265 16.26 14.80 12.50
CA ALA A 265 16.19 15.67 13.67
C ALA A 265 15.10 15.27 14.67
N SER A 266 14.20 14.35 14.30
CA SER A 266 13.15 13.83 15.19
C SER A 266 13.71 12.79 16.15
N PRO A 267 13.14 12.65 17.36
CA PRO A 267 13.43 11.53 18.26
C PRO A 267 13.16 10.17 17.58
N ARG A 268 13.75 9.12 18.16
CA ARG A 268 13.45 7.73 17.80
C ARG A 268 11.97 7.44 18.00
N GLN A 269 11.35 6.82 17.01
CA GLN A 269 9.92 6.50 17.02
C GLN A 269 9.63 5.07 16.55
N GLU A 270 10.66 4.24 16.39
CA GLU A 270 10.49 2.85 15.96
C GLU A 270 9.43 2.16 16.85
N LEU A 271 8.59 1.32 16.26
CA LEU A 271 7.40 0.76 16.92
C LEU A 271 7.66 0.01 18.25
N TYR A 272 8.90 -0.35 18.55
CA TYR A 272 9.31 -0.98 19.82
C TYR A 272 9.68 0.02 20.93
N VAL A 273 9.75 1.32 20.65
CA VAL A 273 10.16 2.37 21.60
C VAL A 273 9.16 2.50 22.75
N TRP A 274 7.87 2.28 22.48
CA TRP A 274 6.81 2.28 23.49
C TRP A 274 6.12 0.92 23.54
N ASP A 275 5.89 0.39 24.74
CA ASP A 275 5.23 -0.91 24.92
C ASP A 275 3.79 -0.93 24.36
N SER A 276 3.06 0.19 24.49
CA SER A 276 1.71 0.31 23.94
C SER A 276 1.73 0.27 22.41
N VAL A 277 2.61 1.07 21.78
CA VAL A 277 2.78 1.08 20.32
C VAL A 277 3.23 -0.29 19.82
N ALA A 278 4.13 -0.96 20.53
CA ALA A 278 4.59 -2.30 20.18
C ALA A 278 3.45 -3.34 20.23
N LYS A 279 2.55 -3.24 21.22
CA LYS A 279 1.36 -4.09 21.31
C LYS A 279 0.40 -3.83 20.15
N SER A 280 0.12 -2.57 19.88
CA SER A 280 -0.71 -2.14 18.76
C SER A 280 -0.16 -2.62 17.41
N ALA A 281 1.15 -2.44 17.20
CA ALA A 281 1.87 -2.91 16.03
C ALA A 281 1.75 -4.42 15.84
N ARG A 282 1.96 -5.24 16.89
CA ARG A 282 1.81 -6.70 16.80
C ARG A 282 0.39 -7.12 16.42
N ASN A 283 -0.63 -6.44 16.95
CA ASN A 283 -2.03 -6.71 16.61
C ASN A 283 -2.33 -6.36 15.15
N ALA A 284 -2.07 -5.12 14.75
CA ALA A 284 -2.43 -4.60 13.44
C ALA A 284 -1.58 -5.21 12.31
N LEU A 285 -0.25 -5.27 12.48
CA LEU A 285 0.64 -5.94 11.52
C LEU A 285 0.42 -7.45 11.50
N GLY A 286 0.08 -8.06 12.64
CA GLY A 286 -0.30 -9.47 12.69
C GLY A 286 -1.49 -9.75 11.76
N MET A 287 -2.52 -8.91 11.78
CA MET A 287 -3.64 -9.01 10.85
C MET A 287 -3.22 -8.73 9.40
N ARG A 288 -2.43 -7.68 9.15
CA ARG A 288 -1.87 -7.39 7.82
C ARG A 288 -1.17 -8.61 7.23
N TYR A 289 -0.34 -9.30 8.00
CA TYR A 289 0.41 -10.47 7.54
C TYR A 289 -0.48 -11.67 7.24
N LYS A 290 -1.60 -11.83 7.95
CA LYS A 290 -2.63 -12.81 7.59
C LYS A 290 -3.35 -12.45 6.28
N LEU A 291 -3.51 -11.15 6.00
CA LEU A 291 -4.17 -10.61 4.79
C LEU A 291 -3.24 -10.47 3.58
N LEU A 292 -1.95 -10.84 3.67
CA LEU A 292 -1.02 -10.72 2.55
C LEU A 292 -1.51 -11.40 1.25
N PRO A 293 -2.11 -12.60 1.26
CA PRO A 293 -2.64 -13.19 0.02
C PRO A 293 -3.76 -12.35 -0.61
N TYR A 294 -4.62 -11.77 0.22
CA TYR A 294 -5.67 -10.87 -0.24
C TYR A 294 -5.08 -9.59 -0.83
N LEU A 295 -4.19 -8.90 -0.10
CA LEU A 295 -3.51 -7.69 -0.58
C LEU A 295 -2.71 -7.94 -1.87
N TYR A 296 -2.06 -9.10 -1.99
CA TYR A 296 -1.33 -9.49 -3.19
C TYR A 296 -2.26 -9.77 -4.38
N THR A 297 -3.42 -10.38 -4.12
CA THR A 297 -4.47 -10.56 -5.14
C THR A 297 -5.06 -9.22 -5.58
N LEU A 298 -5.21 -8.25 -4.67
CA LEU A 298 -5.64 -6.89 -5.03
C LEU A 298 -4.59 -6.17 -5.91
N ASN A 299 -3.29 -6.38 -5.65
CA ASN A 299 -2.25 -5.86 -6.54
C ASN A 299 -2.31 -6.49 -7.94
N TYR A 300 -2.55 -7.80 -8.03
CA TYR A 300 -2.80 -8.46 -9.32
C TYR A 300 -4.02 -7.86 -10.06
N GLN A 301 -5.12 -7.60 -9.33
CA GLN A 301 -6.29 -6.93 -9.92
C GLN A 301 -6.00 -5.50 -10.36
N ALA A 302 -5.21 -4.75 -9.59
CA ALA A 302 -4.79 -3.41 -9.93
C ALA A 302 -3.93 -3.41 -11.20
N HIS A 303 -3.00 -4.36 -11.33
CA HIS A 303 -2.18 -4.55 -12.53
C HIS A 303 -3.02 -4.84 -13.78
N LEU A 304 -4.09 -5.65 -13.66
CA LEU A 304 -4.93 -6.02 -14.80
C LEU A 304 -5.99 -4.97 -15.19
N THR A 305 -6.57 -4.29 -14.20
CA THR A 305 -7.80 -3.51 -14.41
C THR A 305 -7.67 -2.04 -14.00
N GLY A 306 -6.59 -1.66 -13.32
CA GLY A 306 -6.44 -0.33 -12.71
C GLY A 306 -7.25 -0.13 -11.42
N ALA A 307 -7.97 -1.15 -10.94
CA ALA A 307 -8.75 -1.04 -9.70
C ALA A 307 -7.82 -0.80 -8.48
N PRO A 308 -8.04 0.23 -7.65
CA PRO A 308 -7.16 0.52 -6.53
C PRO A 308 -7.16 -0.58 -5.45
N VAL A 309 -6.02 -0.79 -4.78
CA VAL A 309 -5.93 -1.71 -3.63
C VAL A 309 -6.73 -1.14 -2.45
N ALA A 310 -6.36 0.06 -1.98
CA ALA A 310 -7.20 0.85 -1.09
C ALA A 310 -8.10 1.76 -1.93
N ARG A 311 -9.42 1.68 -1.73
CA ARG A 311 -10.41 2.38 -2.55
C ARG A 311 -11.48 3.08 -1.71
N PRO A 312 -12.08 4.17 -2.24
CA PRO A 312 -13.22 4.82 -1.59
C PRO A 312 -14.39 3.86 -1.42
N VAL A 313 -15.20 4.06 -0.38
CA VAL A 313 -16.36 3.17 -0.10
C VAL A 313 -17.35 3.15 -1.27
N PHE A 314 -17.53 4.28 -1.96
CA PHE A 314 -18.44 4.37 -3.12
C PHE A 314 -18.01 3.54 -4.33
N PHE A 315 -16.78 2.98 -4.38
CA PHE A 315 -16.37 2.06 -5.45
C PHE A 315 -17.12 0.73 -5.38
N SER A 316 -17.50 0.26 -4.18
CA SER A 316 -18.29 -0.96 -4.01
C SER A 316 -19.78 -0.66 -3.78
N PHE A 317 -20.09 0.55 -3.33
CA PHE A 317 -21.46 0.96 -2.97
C PHE A 317 -21.84 2.26 -3.69
N PRO A 318 -21.87 2.28 -5.03
CA PRO A 318 -22.14 3.50 -5.79
C PRO A 318 -23.55 4.04 -5.51
N ASP A 319 -24.54 3.18 -5.26
CA ASP A 319 -25.92 3.63 -5.01
C ASP A 319 -26.14 4.16 -3.58
N PHE A 320 -25.15 4.00 -2.69
CA PHE A 320 -25.20 4.49 -1.31
C PHE A 320 -24.58 5.89 -1.22
N THR A 321 -25.32 6.90 -1.68
CA THR A 321 -24.84 8.29 -1.77
C THR A 321 -24.28 8.93 -0.49
N PRO A 322 -24.66 8.54 0.75
CA PRO A 322 -24.04 9.08 1.96
C PRO A 322 -22.52 8.86 2.06
N CYS A 323 -21.96 7.86 1.37
CA CYS A 323 -20.52 7.58 1.42
C CYS A 323 -19.67 8.41 0.45
N TYR A 324 -20.26 9.27 -0.39
CA TYR A 324 -19.52 10.04 -1.40
C TYR A 324 -18.51 11.04 -0.79
N GLY A 325 -18.85 11.63 0.35
CA GLY A 325 -17.98 12.55 1.09
C GLY A 325 -17.11 11.87 2.16
N LEU A 326 -17.14 10.54 2.25
CA LEU A 326 -16.49 9.81 3.33
C LEU A 326 -14.97 9.80 3.14
N SER A 327 -14.26 10.39 4.10
CA SER A 327 -12.79 10.51 4.10
C SER A 327 -12.12 9.94 5.37
N THR A 328 -12.92 9.33 6.25
CA THR A 328 -12.48 8.76 7.53
C THR A 328 -12.43 7.23 7.53
N GLN A 329 -12.91 6.60 6.47
CA GLN A 329 -12.93 5.15 6.25
C GLN A 329 -12.54 4.84 4.81
N PHE A 330 -12.04 3.63 4.58
CA PHE A 330 -11.73 3.13 3.23
C PHE A 330 -11.93 1.63 3.15
N LEU A 331 -12.01 1.12 1.92
CA LEU A 331 -12.00 -0.32 1.65
C LEU A 331 -10.61 -0.75 1.19
N LEU A 332 -10.17 -1.92 1.64
CA LEU A 332 -9.21 -2.75 0.94
C LEU A 332 -10.01 -3.68 0.03
N GLY A 333 -9.78 -3.56 -1.28
CA GLY A 333 -10.55 -4.29 -2.28
C GLY A 333 -12.04 -3.95 -2.20
N PRO A 334 -12.93 -4.86 -2.61
CA PRO A 334 -14.35 -4.56 -2.64
C PRO A 334 -15.06 -4.66 -1.28
N GLY A 335 -14.49 -5.36 -0.30
CA GLY A 335 -15.28 -5.85 0.84
C GLY A 335 -14.64 -5.76 2.22
N VAL A 336 -13.41 -5.26 2.37
CA VAL A 336 -12.75 -5.15 3.69
C VAL A 336 -12.66 -3.68 4.09
N MET A 337 -13.51 -3.24 5.03
CA MET A 337 -13.57 -1.84 5.47
C MET A 337 -12.69 -1.60 6.70
N VAL A 338 -11.94 -0.50 6.69
CA VAL A 338 -11.10 -0.04 7.80
C VAL A 338 -11.70 1.24 8.39
N SER A 339 -11.94 1.24 9.70
CA SER A 339 -12.57 2.34 10.46
C SER A 339 -11.67 2.75 11.64
N PRO A 340 -10.64 3.58 11.42
CA PRO A 340 -9.67 3.99 12.42
C PRO A 340 -10.21 5.03 13.41
N VAL A 341 -9.62 5.11 14.61
CA VAL A 341 -9.75 6.28 15.50
C VAL A 341 -8.85 7.40 14.98
N LEU A 342 -9.42 8.60 14.84
CA LEU A 342 -8.76 9.75 14.19
C LEU A 342 -8.73 11.01 15.08
N GLU A 343 -9.07 10.86 16.36
CA GLU A 343 -9.14 11.93 17.34
C GLU A 343 -8.44 11.52 18.64
N GLN A 344 -7.81 12.50 19.28
CA GLN A 344 -7.09 12.29 20.53
C GLN A 344 -8.03 11.95 21.69
N GLY A 345 -7.63 11.00 22.53
CA GLY A 345 -8.35 10.55 23.71
C GLY A 345 -9.55 9.65 23.43
N ALA A 346 -9.89 9.41 22.16
CA ALA A 346 -11.06 8.63 21.79
C ALA A 346 -10.85 7.12 22.03
N THR A 347 -11.85 6.48 22.63
CA THR A 347 -11.93 5.03 22.88
C THR A 347 -13.05 4.36 22.10
N SER A 348 -13.70 5.12 21.20
CA SER A 348 -14.76 4.66 20.31
C SER A 348 -14.71 5.47 19.02
N VAL A 349 -15.21 4.92 17.92
CA VAL A 349 -15.33 5.61 16.62
C VAL A 349 -16.77 5.55 16.12
N SER A 350 -17.27 6.65 15.55
CA SER A 350 -18.55 6.65 14.82
C SER A 350 -18.27 6.34 13.35
N ALA A 351 -18.69 5.17 12.89
CA ALA A 351 -18.37 4.65 11.56
C ALA A 351 -19.63 4.42 10.72
N MET A 352 -19.62 4.88 9.47
CA MET A 352 -20.70 4.68 8.51
C MET A 352 -20.56 3.30 7.86
N PHE A 353 -21.63 2.50 7.89
CA PHE A 353 -21.69 1.19 7.24
C PHE A 353 -22.72 1.21 6.11
N PRO A 354 -22.34 0.96 4.85
CA PRO A 354 -23.29 0.70 3.77
C PRO A 354 -24.24 -0.46 4.12
N PRO A 355 -25.46 -0.49 3.54
CA PRO A 355 -26.45 -1.51 3.85
C PRO A 355 -25.93 -2.95 3.67
N GLY A 356 -26.26 -3.81 4.63
CA GLY A 356 -25.85 -5.21 4.70
C GLY A 356 -25.11 -5.56 5.99
N THR A 357 -24.52 -6.74 6.00
CA THR A 357 -23.85 -7.34 7.15
C THR A 357 -22.35 -7.19 7.05
N TRP A 358 -21.72 -6.83 8.17
CA TRP A 358 -20.29 -6.59 8.30
C TRP A 358 -19.75 -7.32 9.54
N TYR A 359 -18.72 -8.15 9.36
CA TYR A 359 -18.12 -8.96 10.43
C TYR A 359 -16.75 -8.43 10.79
N ASN A 360 -16.47 -8.22 12.08
CA ASN A 360 -15.15 -7.74 12.52
C ASN A 360 -14.08 -8.83 12.32
N LEU A 361 -12.96 -8.50 11.68
CA LEU A 361 -11.90 -9.47 11.37
C LEU A 361 -11.03 -9.85 12.57
N PHE A 362 -10.97 -9.01 13.60
CA PHE A 362 -10.25 -9.32 14.85
C PHE A 362 -11.12 -10.17 15.80
N ASP A 363 -12.44 -10.01 15.74
CA ASP A 363 -13.42 -10.80 16.48
C ASP A 363 -14.69 -10.99 15.64
N MET A 364 -14.75 -12.11 14.91
CA MET A 364 -15.83 -12.39 13.96
C MET A 364 -17.19 -12.65 14.64
N SER A 365 -17.25 -12.69 15.98
CA SER A 365 -18.51 -12.70 16.72
C SER A 365 -19.17 -11.32 16.80
N LYS A 366 -18.41 -10.23 16.57
CA LYS A 366 -18.94 -8.85 16.51
C LYS A 366 -19.43 -8.55 15.10
N VAL A 367 -20.71 -8.19 14.99
CA VAL A 367 -21.40 -8.01 13.71
C VAL A 367 -22.16 -6.68 13.68
N VAL A 368 -22.07 -5.97 12.56
CA VAL A 368 -22.91 -4.80 12.26
C VAL A 368 -23.87 -5.18 11.14
N VAL A 369 -25.17 -4.99 11.36
CA VAL A 369 -26.20 -5.15 10.32
C VAL A 369 -26.78 -3.77 10.02
N SER A 370 -26.31 -3.14 8.95
CA SER A 370 -26.74 -1.79 8.56
C SER A 370 -27.93 -1.85 7.59
N ARG A 371 -28.94 -1.00 7.82
CA ARG A 371 -30.12 -0.85 6.94
C ARG A 371 -30.23 0.55 6.34
N SER A 372 -30.03 1.57 7.16
CA SER A 372 -30.27 2.98 6.84
C SER A 372 -28.99 3.76 6.53
N GLY A 373 -27.82 3.18 6.80
CA GLY A 373 -26.54 3.87 6.65
C GLY A 373 -26.19 4.85 7.78
N ALA A 374 -26.98 4.88 8.86
CA ALA A 374 -26.65 5.68 10.04
C ALA A 374 -25.28 5.28 10.60
N PRO A 375 -24.46 6.24 11.08
CA PRO A 375 -23.19 5.92 11.72
C PRO A 375 -23.40 5.05 12.97
N VAL A 376 -22.63 3.98 13.08
CA VAL A 376 -22.60 3.07 14.22
C VAL A 376 -21.42 3.44 15.12
N LYS A 377 -21.68 3.60 16.42
CA LYS A 377 -20.63 3.79 17.42
C LYS A 377 -19.99 2.45 17.74
N LEU A 378 -18.71 2.29 17.41
CA LEU A 378 -17.91 1.09 17.66
C LEU A 378 -16.94 1.34 18.81
N ASP A 379 -16.78 0.35 19.69
CA ASP A 379 -15.69 0.34 20.65
C ASP A 379 -14.34 0.28 19.90
N ALA A 380 -13.41 1.13 20.33
CA ALA A 380 -12.08 1.22 19.76
C ALA A 380 -11.09 1.64 20.87
N PRO A 381 -10.90 0.82 21.93
CA PRO A 381 -9.88 1.09 22.93
C PRO A 381 -8.49 1.15 22.28
N LEU A 382 -7.50 1.66 23.01
CA LEU A 382 -6.12 1.71 22.49
C LEU A 382 -5.62 0.29 22.18
N ASN A 383 -4.84 0.13 21.10
CA ASN A 383 -4.33 -1.14 20.55
C ASN A 383 -5.36 -1.98 19.78
N GLU A 384 -6.53 -1.41 19.46
CA GLU A 384 -7.61 -2.04 18.69
C GLU A 384 -8.09 -1.11 17.57
N ILE A 385 -8.19 -1.66 16.37
CA ILE A 385 -8.77 -0.99 15.20
C ILE A 385 -9.92 -1.81 14.63
N ASN A 386 -10.97 -1.12 14.20
CA ASN A 386 -12.13 -1.72 13.61
C ASN A 386 -11.87 -2.01 12.12
N VAL A 387 -11.83 -3.31 11.78
CA VAL A 387 -11.72 -3.78 10.39
C VAL A 387 -12.80 -4.82 10.16
N HIS A 388 -13.64 -4.62 9.15
CA HIS A 388 -14.80 -5.46 8.90
C HIS A 388 -14.82 -6.03 7.48
N VAL A 389 -15.24 -7.29 7.33
CA VAL A 389 -15.52 -7.90 6.03
C VAL A 389 -17.02 -7.85 5.73
N TYR A 390 -17.38 -7.42 4.52
CA TYR A 390 -18.75 -7.36 4.04
C TYR A 390 -19.28 -8.77 3.71
N GLN A 391 -20.58 -8.96 3.88
CA GLN A 391 -21.29 -10.13 3.33
C GLN A 391 -20.99 -10.34 1.83
N ASN A 392 -21.26 -11.54 1.35
CA ASN A 392 -21.02 -11.99 -0.02
C ASN A 392 -19.53 -12.01 -0.41
N THR A 393 -18.61 -11.96 0.56
CA THR A 393 -17.16 -12.00 0.34
C THR A 393 -16.56 -13.32 0.82
N ILE A 394 -15.66 -13.89 0.04
CA ILE A 394 -14.72 -14.94 0.47
C ILE A 394 -13.32 -14.34 0.58
N LEU A 395 -12.78 -14.28 1.79
CA LEU A 395 -11.50 -13.66 2.09
C LEU A 395 -10.43 -14.73 2.34
N PRO A 396 -9.43 -14.89 1.43
CA PRO A 396 -8.30 -15.78 1.67
C PRO A 396 -7.28 -15.14 2.62
N MET A 397 -6.96 -15.86 3.68
CA MET A 397 -5.97 -15.49 4.69
C MET A 397 -4.92 -16.59 4.82
N GLN A 398 -3.77 -16.24 5.37
CA GLN A 398 -2.72 -17.18 5.80
C GLN A 398 -2.48 -17.03 7.30
N ARG A 399 -1.67 -17.92 7.90
CA ARG A 399 -1.37 -17.84 9.36
C ARG A 399 -0.59 -16.57 9.73
N GLY A 400 0.08 -15.95 8.77
CA GLY A 400 0.98 -14.80 8.97
C GLY A 400 2.41 -15.26 9.27
N GLY A 401 3.25 -14.35 9.76
CA GLY A 401 4.66 -14.62 10.07
C GLY A 401 5.43 -13.34 10.36
N PHE A 402 6.72 -13.45 10.69
CA PHE A 402 7.57 -12.27 10.92
C PHE A 402 8.10 -11.65 9.62
N VAL A 403 8.21 -12.45 8.55
CA VAL A 403 8.61 -12.00 7.22
C VAL A 403 7.67 -12.58 6.17
N SER A 404 7.45 -11.85 5.07
CA SER A 404 6.49 -12.24 4.03
C SER A 404 6.82 -13.59 3.38
N LYS A 405 8.11 -13.90 3.21
CA LYS A 405 8.59 -15.19 2.67
C LYS A 405 8.03 -16.38 3.44
N ASP A 406 8.05 -16.30 4.77
CA ASP A 406 7.58 -17.38 5.64
C ASP A 406 6.05 -17.39 5.71
N ALA A 407 5.42 -16.22 5.79
CA ALA A 407 3.97 -16.09 5.80
C ALA A 407 3.32 -16.73 4.56
N ARG A 408 3.92 -16.50 3.37
CA ARG A 408 3.47 -17.05 2.08
C ARG A 408 3.53 -18.57 1.99
N ALA A 409 4.34 -19.23 2.82
CA ALA A 409 4.44 -20.69 2.87
C ALA A 409 3.42 -21.33 3.84
N THR A 410 2.73 -20.52 4.65
CA THR A 410 1.76 -21.07 5.61
C THR A 410 0.45 -21.48 4.92
N PRO A 411 -0.30 -22.44 5.48
CA PRO A 411 -1.60 -22.83 4.94
C PRO A 411 -2.64 -21.69 4.94
N PHE A 412 -3.64 -21.84 4.09
CA PHE A 412 -4.72 -20.88 3.92
C PHE A 412 -5.90 -21.14 4.85
N THR A 413 -6.43 -20.05 5.42
CA THR A 413 -7.79 -19.99 5.98
C THR A 413 -8.69 -19.22 5.01
N LEU A 414 -9.84 -19.78 4.65
CA LEU A 414 -10.86 -19.06 3.89
C LEU A 414 -11.95 -18.56 4.85
N VAL A 415 -12.28 -17.27 4.79
CA VAL A 415 -13.40 -16.69 5.55
C VAL A 415 -14.53 -16.39 4.58
N VAL A 416 -15.65 -17.10 4.71
CA VAL A 416 -16.86 -16.93 3.88
C VAL A 416 -17.88 -16.12 4.67
N ALA A 417 -18.21 -14.91 4.23
CA ALA A 417 -19.18 -14.06 4.91
C ALA A 417 -20.52 -14.06 4.18
N PHE A 418 -21.57 -14.64 4.76
CA PHE A 418 -22.94 -14.49 4.28
C PHE A 418 -23.68 -13.36 5.03
N PRO A 419 -24.84 -12.89 4.54
CA PRO A 419 -25.71 -12.02 5.32
C PRO A 419 -26.07 -12.66 6.67
N PHE A 420 -26.33 -11.85 7.70
CA PHE A 420 -26.67 -12.35 9.03
C PHE A 420 -27.96 -13.20 9.02
N GLY A 421 -27.88 -14.47 9.42
CA GLY A 421 -29.02 -15.39 9.43
C GLY A 421 -29.48 -15.77 8.01
N ALA A 422 -28.55 -15.96 7.09
CA ALA A 422 -28.83 -16.28 5.70
C ALA A 422 -29.32 -17.73 5.51
N THR A 423 -30.44 -17.85 4.79
CA THR A 423 -30.94 -19.10 4.18
C THR A 423 -30.77 -19.11 2.67
N GLN A 424 -30.56 -17.94 2.05
CA GLN A 424 -30.30 -17.80 0.63
C GLN A 424 -29.34 -16.64 0.39
N ALA A 425 -28.11 -16.97 0.00
CA ALA A 425 -27.07 -16.01 -0.31
C ALA A 425 -25.95 -16.65 -1.12
N ASP A 426 -25.15 -15.82 -1.77
CA ASP A 426 -23.95 -16.21 -2.50
C ASP A 426 -22.78 -15.36 -2.02
N ALA A 427 -21.58 -15.92 -2.00
CA ALA A 427 -20.34 -15.23 -1.68
C ALA A 427 -19.24 -15.63 -2.65
N GLU A 428 -18.37 -14.68 -2.99
CA GLU A 428 -17.29 -14.90 -3.94
C GLU A 428 -15.96 -14.30 -3.47
N GLY A 429 -14.87 -14.87 -3.94
CA GLY A 429 -13.53 -14.37 -3.71
C GLY A 429 -12.52 -15.04 -4.61
N ALA A 430 -11.29 -14.59 -4.56
CA ALA A 430 -10.22 -15.18 -5.34
C ALA A 430 -8.86 -15.03 -4.65
N VAL A 431 -7.91 -15.87 -5.05
CA VAL A 431 -6.50 -15.71 -4.71
C VAL A 431 -5.63 -15.87 -5.95
N TYR A 432 -4.69 -14.95 -6.13
CA TYR A 432 -3.58 -15.06 -7.08
C TYR A 432 -2.30 -15.41 -6.32
N VAL A 433 -1.57 -16.40 -6.81
CA VAL A 433 -0.31 -16.84 -6.21
C VAL A 433 0.74 -17.03 -7.31
N ASP A 434 1.91 -16.45 -7.11
CA ASP A 434 3.09 -16.65 -7.95
C ASP A 434 4.36 -16.76 -7.06
N ASP A 435 5.52 -16.62 -7.67
CA ASP A 435 6.84 -16.62 -7.02
C ASP A 435 7.26 -15.27 -6.43
N ASP A 436 6.45 -14.21 -6.53
CA ASP A 436 6.73 -12.81 -6.16
C ASP A 436 7.94 -12.12 -6.80
N GLU A 437 8.75 -12.84 -7.57
CA GLU A 437 9.99 -12.31 -8.11
C GLU A 437 9.90 -11.91 -9.59
N ARG A 438 8.97 -12.46 -10.38
CA ARG A 438 8.92 -12.18 -11.83
C ARG A 438 8.50 -10.73 -12.10
N PRO A 439 9.15 -10.03 -13.07
CA PRO A 439 8.87 -8.62 -13.36
C PRO A 439 7.38 -8.34 -13.56
N GLU A 440 6.74 -9.12 -14.43
CA GLU A 440 5.32 -8.99 -14.74
C GLU A 440 4.48 -10.03 -13.99
N MET A 441 3.28 -9.64 -13.56
CA MET A 441 2.32 -10.54 -12.93
C MET A 441 1.53 -11.30 -13.99
N VAL A 442 2.11 -12.37 -14.53
CA VAL A 442 1.49 -13.19 -15.58
C VAL A 442 0.87 -14.46 -15.00
N LEU A 443 -0.36 -14.76 -15.41
CA LEU A 443 -1.02 -16.04 -15.15
C LEU A 443 -0.63 -17.07 -16.21
N ALA A 444 0.28 -17.97 -15.86
CA ALA A 444 0.77 -19.03 -16.74
C ALA A 444 0.97 -20.34 -15.98
N GLU A 445 0.73 -21.47 -16.65
CA GLU A 445 0.84 -22.82 -16.05
C GLU A 445 2.24 -23.06 -15.49
N GLY A 446 2.30 -23.65 -14.28
CA GLY A 446 3.55 -23.90 -13.55
C GLY A 446 4.24 -22.66 -12.98
N GLN A 447 3.75 -21.46 -13.29
CA GLN A 447 4.38 -20.18 -12.98
C GLN A 447 3.55 -19.35 -11.98
N ALA A 448 2.23 -19.36 -12.11
CA ALA A 448 1.29 -18.78 -11.17
C ALA A 448 0.01 -19.61 -11.14
N SER A 449 -0.79 -19.47 -10.08
CA SER A 449 -2.13 -20.02 -9.97
C SER A 449 -3.13 -18.90 -9.67
N TYR A 450 -4.33 -19.01 -10.22
CA TYR A 450 -5.46 -18.16 -9.88
C TYR A 450 -6.65 -19.04 -9.51
N VAL A 451 -7.13 -18.90 -8.28
CA VAL A 451 -8.23 -19.72 -7.75
C VAL A 451 -9.40 -18.81 -7.45
N ARG A 452 -10.55 -19.09 -8.07
CA ARG A 452 -11.83 -18.46 -7.70
C ARG A 452 -12.54 -19.35 -6.70
N PHE A 453 -13.14 -18.73 -5.69
CA PHE A 453 -13.97 -19.39 -4.70
C PHE A 453 -15.41 -18.90 -4.86
N HIS A 454 -16.34 -19.84 -4.78
CA HIS A 454 -17.77 -19.55 -4.74
C HIS A 454 -18.38 -20.29 -3.56
N ALA A 455 -19.23 -19.61 -2.81
CA ALA A 455 -20.01 -20.21 -1.75
C ALA A 455 -21.47 -19.82 -1.90
N SER A 456 -22.35 -20.74 -1.56
CA SER A 456 -23.80 -20.51 -1.58
C SER A 456 -24.47 -21.19 -0.39
N VAL A 457 -25.52 -20.54 0.11
CA VAL A 457 -26.50 -21.16 0.99
C VAL A 457 -27.85 -21.14 0.28
N ARG A 458 -28.55 -22.27 0.30
CA ARG A 458 -29.90 -22.45 -0.28
C ARG A 458 -30.74 -23.30 0.69
N GLY A 459 -31.68 -22.65 1.37
CA GLY A 459 -32.36 -23.23 2.53
C GLY A 459 -31.34 -23.58 3.61
N LYS A 460 -31.10 -24.88 3.81
CA LYS A 460 -30.12 -25.41 4.78
C LYS A 460 -28.83 -25.90 4.13
N ALA A 461 -28.82 -26.07 2.81
CA ALA A 461 -27.68 -26.60 2.09
C ALA A 461 -26.64 -25.51 1.89
N VAL A 462 -25.43 -25.75 2.36
CA VAL A 462 -24.28 -24.86 2.15
C VAL A 462 -23.30 -25.57 1.22
N THR A 463 -22.79 -24.84 0.24
CA THR A 463 -21.79 -25.30 -0.71
C THR A 463 -20.64 -24.29 -0.77
N VAL A 464 -19.40 -24.77 -0.73
CA VAL A 464 -18.19 -23.96 -0.98
C VAL A 464 -17.34 -24.70 -2.00
N ARG A 465 -17.08 -24.08 -3.15
CA ARG A 465 -16.34 -24.70 -4.25
C ARG A 465 -15.25 -23.77 -4.77
N SER A 466 -14.24 -24.37 -5.41
CA SER A 466 -13.19 -23.63 -6.11
C SER A 466 -13.16 -23.94 -7.61
N GLU A 467 -12.74 -22.94 -8.39
CA GLU A 467 -12.34 -23.07 -9.79
C GLU A 467 -10.86 -22.66 -9.89
N VAL A 468 -10.02 -23.58 -10.36
CA VAL A 468 -8.57 -23.37 -10.44
C VAL A 468 -8.14 -23.12 -11.89
N LEU A 469 -7.43 -22.01 -12.10
CA LEU A 469 -6.69 -21.71 -13.32
C LEU A 469 -5.19 -21.82 -13.04
N MET A 470 -4.46 -22.54 -13.89
CA MET A 470 -3.01 -22.70 -13.79
C MET A 470 -2.54 -23.29 -12.44
N GLY A 471 -3.14 -24.42 -12.04
CA GLY A 471 -3.00 -24.96 -10.68
C GLY A 471 -1.61 -25.49 -10.32
N SER A 472 -0.75 -25.78 -11.31
CA SER A 472 0.50 -26.52 -11.05
C SER A 472 1.46 -25.77 -10.16
N TYR A 473 1.51 -24.43 -10.20
CA TYR A 473 2.37 -23.65 -9.31
C TYR A 473 2.04 -23.93 -7.84
N SER A 474 0.76 -23.78 -7.46
CA SER A 474 0.30 -24.04 -6.09
C SER A 474 0.52 -25.49 -5.66
N LEU A 475 0.33 -26.44 -6.57
CA LEU A 475 0.57 -27.86 -6.30
C LEU A 475 2.05 -28.15 -6.04
N HIS A 476 2.96 -27.64 -6.88
CA HIS A 476 4.41 -27.80 -6.68
C HIS A 476 4.90 -27.14 -5.39
N LYS A 477 4.29 -26.01 -4.99
CA LYS A 477 4.61 -25.33 -3.73
C LYS A 477 3.96 -25.99 -2.50
N GLY A 478 3.08 -26.98 -2.68
CA GLY A 478 2.40 -27.66 -1.59
C GLY A 478 1.43 -26.75 -0.81
N LEU A 479 0.86 -25.75 -1.48
CA LEU A 479 -0.07 -24.82 -0.83
C LEU A 479 -1.43 -25.49 -0.60
N VAL A 480 -1.95 -25.37 0.61
CA VAL A 480 -3.20 -26.02 1.02
C VAL A 480 -4.13 -25.06 1.76
N VAL A 481 -5.44 -25.30 1.68
CA VAL A 481 -6.45 -24.72 2.55
C VAL A 481 -6.62 -25.64 3.75
N GLU A 482 -6.33 -25.11 4.94
CA GLU A 482 -6.40 -25.86 6.21
C GLU A 482 -7.68 -25.61 7.01
N LYS A 483 -8.31 -24.46 6.78
CA LYS A 483 -9.43 -23.99 7.56
C LYS A 483 -10.43 -23.21 6.71
N LEU A 484 -11.71 -23.44 6.99
CA LEU A 484 -12.82 -22.61 6.53
C LEU A 484 -13.55 -22.03 7.74
N SER A 485 -13.81 -20.73 7.74
CA SER A 485 -14.71 -20.06 8.70
C SER A 485 -15.89 -19.48 7.92
N VAL A 486 -17.10 -19.97 8.16
CA VAL A 486 -18.32 -19.56 7.46
C VAL A 486 -19.21 -18.79 8.41
N LEU A 487 -19.47 -17.53 8.07
CA LEU A 487 -20.17 -16.56 8.90
C LEU A 487 -21.59 -16.35 8.40
N GLY A 488 -22.53 -16.10 9.32
CA GLY A 488 -23.88 -15.62 9.00
C GLY A 488 -24.91 -16.68 8.67
N LEU A 489 -24.65 -17.96 8.90
CA LEU A 489 -25.61 -19.02 8.60
C LEU A 489 -26.79 -19.01 9.58
N GLU A 490 -27.95 -19.49 9.15
CA GLU A 490 -29.06 -19.81 10.06
C GLU A 490 -29.00 -21.29 10.50
N GLY A 491 -29.46 -21.59 11.73
CA GLY A 491 -29.62 -22.95 12.23
C GLY A 491 -28.70 -23.29 13.41
N THR A 492 -28.29 -24.55 13.51
CA THR A 492 -27.30 -25.04 14.49
C THR A 492 -26.13 -25.68 13.75
N GLY A 493 -24.92 -25.37 14.22
CA GLY A 493 -23.68 -25.96 13.71
C GLY A 493 -23.31 -27.31 14.37
N LYS A 494 -24.29 -28.01 14.96
CA LYS A 494 -24.08 -29.30 15.65
C LYS A 494 -24.22 -30.46 14.64
N ASP A 495 -23.38 -31.49 14.79
CA ASP A 495 -23.43 -32.75 14.02
C ASP A 495 -23.51 -32.56 12.49
N LEU A 496 -22.67 -31.67 11.96
CA LEU A 496 -22.58 -31.41 10.53
C LEU A 496 -21.92 -32.58 9.80
N ALA A 497 -22.59 -33.12 8.78
CA ALA A 497 -22.01 -34.11 7.88
C ALA A 497 -21.42 -33.38 6.66
N ILE A 498 -20.11 -33.12 6.72
CA ILE A 498 -19.40 -32.41 5.64
C ILE A 498 -18.87 -33.40 4.62
N GLN A 499 -19.15 -33.11 3.35
CA GLN A 499 -18.61 -33.85 2.22
C GLN A 499 -17.65 -32.95 1.45
N VAL A 500 -16.50 -33.48 1.05
CA VAL A 500 -15.55 -32.88 0.11
C VAL A 500 -15.46 -33.79 -1.10
N ASP A 501 -15.80 -33.27 -2.28
CA ASP A 501 -15.85 -34.00 -3.56
C ASP A 501 -16.65 -35.31 -3.47
N GLY A 502 -17.72 -35.31 -2.66
CA GLY A 502 -18.60 -36.47 -2.43
C GLY A 502 -18.06 -37.52 -1.45
N THR A 503 -16.95 -37.23 -0.77
CA THR A 503 -16.37 -38.06 0.29
C THR A 503 -16.44 -37.36 1.64
N ASP A 504 -16.55 -38.12 2.73
CA ASP A 504 -16.59 -37.53 4.08
C ASP A 504 -15.32 -36.73 4.36
N ALA A 505 -15.47 -35.51 4.90
CA ALA A 505 -14.34 -34.62 5.18
C ALA A 505 -13.28 -35.25 6.12
N THR A 506 -13.69 -36.20 6.96
CA THR A 506 -12.75 -36.99 7.80
C THR A 506 -11.73 -37.79 6.99
N ALA A 507 -12.02 -38.13 5.74
CA ALA A 507 -11.10 -38.84 4.85
C ALA A 507 -10.05 -37.93 4.19
N VAL A 508 -10.23 -36.60 4.25
CA VAL A 508 -9.36 -35.59 3.59
C VAL A 508 -8.63 -34.70 4.61
N ALA A 509 -8.83 -34.96 5.90
CA ALA A 509 -8.24 -34.20 6.99
C ALA A 509 -6.90 -34.81 7.45
N THR A 510 -5.89 -33.97 7.70
CA THR A 510 -4.57 -34.40 8.24
C THR A 510 -4.55 -34.53 9.76
N SER A 511 -5.63 -34.09 10.42
CA SER A 511 -5.94 -34.24 11.84
C SER A 511 -7.45 -34.41 11.99
N SER A 512 -7.97 -34.89 13.12
CA SER A 512 -9.42 -34.96 13.33
C SER A 512 -10.08 -33.60 13.04
N PRO A 513 -10.93 -33.48 12.00
CA PRO A 513 -11.58 -32.22 11.70
C PRO A 513 -12.42 -31.84 12.91
N TYR A 514 -12.24 -30.62 13.41
CA TYR A 514 -13.04 -30.13 14.52
C TYR A 514 -14.05 -29.12 14.01
N PHE A 515 -15.19 -29.15 14.68
CA PHE A 515 -16.35 -28.32 14.39
C PHE A 515 -16.59 -27.45 15.61
N ALA A 516 -16.45 -26.15 15.44
CA ALA A 516 -16.87 -25.19 16.45
C ALA A 516 -18.03 -24.37 15.88
N ALA A 517 -19.18 -24.49 16.53
CA ALA A 517 -20.27 -23.52 16.39
C ALA A 517 -20.13 -22.52 17.55
N GLY A 518 -19.69 -21.31 17.24
CA GLY A 518 -19.61 -20.22 18.22
C GLY A 518 -20.99 -19.62 18.48
N GLY A 519 -21.36 -19.47 19.75
CA GLY A 519 -22.65 -18.91 20.19
C GLY A 519 -22.80 -17.41 19.96
N ASN A 520 -24.03 -17.02 19.60
CA ASN A 520 -24.62 -15.68 19.45
C ASN A 520 -23.66 -14.55 19.09
N ALA A 521 -23.61 -14.23 17.79
CA ALA A 521 -23.05 -12.98 17.31
C ALA A 521 -23.64 -11.78 18.06
N LYS A 522 -22.77 -10.84 18.45
CA LYS A 522 -23.16 -9.60 19.13
C LYS A 522 -23.40 -8.52 18.08
N LEU A 523 -24.66 -8.16 17.89
CA LEU A 523 -25.04 -7.04 17.05
C LEU A 523 -24.55 -5.72 17.66
N GLN A 524 -23.92 -4.88 16.85
CA GLN A 524 -23.45 -3.54 17.22
C GLN A 524 -24.23 -2.49 16.42
N GLY A 525 -24.96 -1.60 17.10
CA GLY A 525 -25.67 -0.45 16.51
C GLY A 525 -27.10 -0.74 16.02
N GLU A 526 -28.05 0.00 16.61
CA GLU A 526 -29.51 0.12 16.39
C GLU A 526 -30.46 -1.07 16.70
N GLU A 527 -31.57 -0.67 17.35
CA GLU A 527 -32.70 -1.46 17.85
C GLU A 527 -33.62 -1.91 16.70
N GLY A 528 -34.16 -3.14 16.77
CA GLY A 528 -35.22 -3.61 15.85
C GLY A 528 -34.79 -4.63 14.79
N VAL A 529 -33.60 -5.22 14.91
CA VAL A 529 -33.46 -6.63 14.51
C VAL A 529 -34.21 -7.42 15.58
N GLU A 530 -35.28 -8.12 15.22
CA GLU A 530 -35.85 -9.09 16.16
C GLU A 530 -34.70 -9.97 16.67
N ASP A 531 -34.60 -10.13 17.98
CA ASP A 531 -33.75 -11.12 18.67
C ASP A 531 -33.98 -12.58 18.18
N SER A 532 -34.81 -12.79 17.13
CA SER A 532 -35.30 -14.07 16.64
C SER A 532 -34.37 -14.77 15.64
N LYS A 533 -33.42 -14.07 14.99
CA LYS A 533 -32.47 -14.69 14.04
C LYS A 533 -31.07 -14.79 14.63
N ASN A 534 -30.70 -15.97 15.10
CA ASN A 534 -29.34 -16.28 15.52
C ASN A 534 -28.46 -16.59 14.31
N GLY A 535 -27.58 -15.66 13.95
CA GLY A 535 -26.50 -15.94 13.01
C GLY A 535 -25.44 -16.86 13.64
N VAL A 536 -25.15 -17.97 12.97
CA VAL A 536 -24.17 -18.98 13.39
C VAL A 536 -22.90 -18.88 12.56
N MET A 537 -21.78 -19.00 13.26
CA MET A 537 -20.47 -19.21 12.65
C MET A 537 -20.12 -20.70 12.68
N VAL A 538 -19.73 -21.25 11.54
CA VAL A 538 -19.24 -22.62 11.40
C VAL A 538 -17.76 -22.58 11.07
N GLU A 539 -16.93 -23.13 11.96
CA GLU A 539 -15.51 -23.36 11.69
C GLU A 539 -15.24 -24.83 11.34
N ILE A 540 -14.48 -25.05 10.28
CA ILE A 540 -14.05 -26.36 9.80
C ILE A 540 -12.53 -26.31 9.69
N GLY A 541 -11.83 -26.97 10.62
CA GLY A 541 -10.36 -27.01 10.68
C GLY A 541 -9.78 -28.40 10.43
N GLY A 542 -8.46 -28.49 10.28
CA GLY A 542 -7.74 -29.76 10.08
C GLY A 542 -7.76 -30.27 8.64
N LEU A 543 -8.19 -29.43 7.69
CA LEU A 543 -8.24 -29.74 6.27
C LEU A 543 -6.82 -29.76 5.66
N ALA A 544 -6.68 -30.40 4.50
CA ALA A 544 -5.49 -30.33 3.68
C ALA A 544 -5.85 -30.26 2.18
N LEU A 545 -6.78 -29.37 1.83
CA LEU A 545 -7.26 -29.24 0.46
C LEU A 545 -6.19 -28.57 -0.41
N PRO A 546 -5.65 -29.22 -1.45
CA PRO A 546 -4.63 -28.60 -2.29
C PRO A 546 -5.18 -27.36 -3.00
N LEU A 547 -4.55 -26.20 -2.84
CA LEU A 547 -5.02 -24.94 -3.41
C LEU A 547 -5.08 -25.00 -4.95
N GLY A 548 -4.14 -25.70 -5.56
CA GLY A 548 -4.06 -25.87 -7.02
C GLY A 548 -4.97 -26.95 -7.60
N LYS A 549 -5.92 -27.50 -6.83
CA LYS A 549 -6.93 -28.46 -7.30
C LYS A 549 -8.33 -27.96 -6.93
N SER A 550 -9.26 -28.02 -7.89
CA SER A 550 -10.66 -27.70 -7.61
C SER A 550 -11.22 -28.66 -6.55
N PHE A 551 -12.01 -28.12 -5.62
CA PHE A 551 -12.77 -28.89 -4.63
C PHE A 551 -14.21 -28.38 -4.56
N THR A 552 -15.12 -29.23 -4.10
CA THR A 552 -16.49 -28.87 -3.72
C THR A 552 -16.78 -29.43 -2.33
N MET A 553 -17.04 -28.55 -1.38
CA MET A 553 -17.43 -28.90 -0.02
C MET A 553 -18.91 -28.59 0.21
N THR A 554 -19.66 -29.54 0.78
CA THR A 554 -21.09 -29.38 1.04
C THR A 554 -21.47 -29.90 2.42
N TRP A 555 -22.47 -29.27 3.04
CA TRP A 555 -23.12 -29.74 4.25
C TRP A 555 -24.52 -29.15 4.38
N ASN A 556 -25.31 -29.67 5.33
CA ASN A 556 -26.62 -29.13 5.67
C ASN A 556 -26.62 -28.58 7.10
N MET A 557 -27.14 -27.38 7.29
CA MET A 557 -27.42 -26.80 8.61
C MET A 557 -28.61 -27.51 9.24
N ARG A 558 -28.56 -27.74 10.56
CA ARG A 558 -29.70 -28.25 11.33
C ARG A 558 -30.50 -27.09 11.95
N ILE A 559 -31.72 -27.34 12.41
CA ILE A 559 -32.49 -26.38 13.23
C ILE A 559 -32.84 -27.14 14.52
N GLU A 560 -32.74 -26.49 15.68
CA GLU A 560 -33.27 -27.07 16.93
C GLU A 560 -34.79 -27.21 16.80
N ALA A 561 -35.29 -28.42 17.08
CA ALA A 561 -36.69 -28.80 16.89
C ALA A 561 -37.64 -28.07 17.84
#